data_AF-A0A7C1VU09-F1
#
_entry.id   AF-A0A7C1VU09-F1
#
_cell.length_a   1.000
_cell.length_b   1.000
_cell.length_c   1.000
_cell.angle_alpha   90.00
_cell.angle_beta   90.00
_cell.angle_gamma   90.00
#
_symmetry.space_group_name_H-M   'P 1'
#
loop_
_entity.id
_entity.type
_entity.pdbx_description
1 polymer ?
#
loop_
_entity_poly.entity_id
_entity_poly.type
_entity_poly.pdbx_seq_one_letter_code
_entity_poly.pdbx_strand_id
1 'polypeptide(L)' 'MKRLLHNPSHNDITVDCDKHGENPETHTLKAGQIEEFDDYIADLIVDKLSNRMLWENYPKDRNRDKKLKELKELIEV' A
#
# COMPACT_ATOMS: atom_id res chain seq x y z
N MET A 1 5.44 16.04 0.18
CA MET A 1 5.24 15.94 -1.28
C MET A 1 4.02 15.03 -1.49
N LYS A 2 3.41 15.03 -2.67
CA LYS A 2 2.32 14.08 -2.98
C LYS A 2 2.85 13.01 -3.92
N ARG A 3 2.38 11.77 -3.76
CA ARG A 3 2.67 10.61 -4.61
C ARG A 3 1.39 10.04 -5.18
N LEU A 4 1.44 9.65 -6.44
CA LEU A 4 0.35 8.99 -7.14
C LEU A 4 0.47 7.48 -6.93
N LEU A 5 -0.56 6.87 -6.35
CA LEU A 5 -0.58 5.45 -6.05
C LEU A 5 -1.68 4.74 -6.83
N HIS A 6 -1.39 3.51 -7.26
CA HIS A 6 -2.33 2.56 -7.84
C HIS A 6 -2.53 1.36 -6.88
N ASN A 7 -3.77 0.90 -6.71
CA ASN A 7 -4.06 -0.36 -6.02
C ASN A 7 -4.29 -1.48 -7.05
N PRO A 8 -3.28 -2.32 -7.34
CA PRO A 8 -3.42 -3.43 -8.29
C PRO A 8 -4.17 -4.64 -7.72
N SER A 9 -4.64 -4.58 -6.46
CA SER A 9 -5.33 -5.70 -5.81
C SER A 9 -6.85 -5.65 -6.05
N HIS A 10 -7.52 -6.77 -5.77
CA HIS A 10 -8.98 -6.87 -5.80
C HIS A 10 -9.67 -6.34 -4.54
N ASN A 11 -8.91 -5.83 -3.57
CA ASN A 11 -9.43 -5.42 -2.28
C ASN A 11 -9.10 -3.95 -2.00
N ASP A 12 -10.04 -3.25 -1.36
CA ASP A 12 -9.78 -1.91 -0.84
C ASP A 12 -8.71 -1.97 0.27
N ILE A 13 -7.89 -0.92 0.32
CA ILE A 13 -6.86 -0.75 1.34
C ILE A 13 -7.15 0.52 2.11
N THR A 14 -7.52 0.33 3.36
CA THR A 14 -7.70 1.42 4.33
C THR A 14 -6.52 1.43 5.29
N VAL A 15 -5.90 2.60 5.40
CA VAL A 15 -4.87 2.92 6.41
C VAL A 15 -5.44 3.92 7.40
N ASP A 16 -4.97 3.79 8.63
CA ASP A 16 -5.27 4.71 9.73
C ASP A 16 -3.96 5.42 10.05
N CYS A 17 -3.94 6.73 9.83
CA CYS A 17 -2.75 7.54 9.98
C CYS A 17 -2.55 8.01 11.42
N ASP A 18 -3.60 7.98 12.24
CA ASP A 18 -3.54 8.41 13.64
C ASP A 18 -4.41 7.52 14.53
N LYS A 19 -4.01 6.25 14.61
CA LYS A 19 -4.72 5.22 15.39
C LYS A 19 -4.80 5.51 16.89
N HIS A 20 -3.99 6.43 17.39
CA HIS A 20 -3.84 6.76 18.81
C HIS A 20 -4.09 8.23 19.16
N GLY A 21 -4.31 9.11 18.18
CA GLY A 21 -4.62 10.51 18.42
C GLY A 21 -6.11 10.79 18.56
N GLU A 22 -6.41 12.07 18.84
CA GLU A 22 -7.76 12.52 19.17
C GLU A 22 -8.71 12.56 17.96
N ASN A 23 -8.17 12.56 16.74
CA ASN A 23 -8.94 12.55 15.48
C ASN A 23 -8.38 11.46 14.54
N PRO A 24 -8.97 10.25 14.55
CA PRO A 24 -8.53 9.19 13.65
C PRO A 24 -8.75 9.59 12.20
N GLU A 25 -7.65 9.71 11.46
CA GLU A 25 -7.65 10.05 10.05
C GLU A 25 -7.47 8.76 9.24
N THR A 26 -8.51 8.39 8.48
CA THR A 26 -8.50 7.19 7.65
C THR A 26 -8.47 7.53 6.17
N HIS A 27 -7.59 6.85 5.44
CA HIS A 27 -7.41 7.00 4.01
C HIS A 27 -7.63 5.66 3.32
N THR A 28 -8.42 5.64 2.25
CA THR A 28 -8.76 4.40 1.53
C THR A 28 -8.43 4.53 0.05
N LEU A 29 -7.58 3.63 -0.44
CA LEU A 29 -7.34 3.44 -1.86
C LEU A 29 -8.12 2.22 -2.35
N LYS A 30 -9.16 2.46 -3.16
CA LYS A 30 -10.04 1.39 -3.64
C LYS A 30 -9.36 0.46 -4.63
N ALA A 31 -9.85 -0.77 -4.74
CA ALA A 31 -9.38 -1.75 -5.71
C ALA A 31 -9.38 -1.18 -7.14
N GLY A 32 -8.23 -1.24 -7.82
CA GLY A 32 -8.05 -0.74 -9.18
C GLY A 32 -7.97 0.79 -9.33
N GLN A 33 -8.13 1.55 -8.25
CA GLN A 33 -8.11 3.02 -8.31
C GLN A 33 -6.67 3.55 -8.42
N ILE A 34 -6.55 4.77 -8.95
CA ILE A 34 -5.35 5.59 -8.92
C ILE A 34 -5.70 6.89 -8.18
N GLU A 35 -4.92 7.26 -7.16
CA GLU A 35 -5.19 8.44 -6.33
C GLU A 35 -3.89 9.04 -5.76
N GLU A 36 -3.89 10.36 -5.50
CA GLU A 36 -2.76 11.07 -4.92
C GLU A 36 -2.86 11.12 -3.39
N PHE A 37 -1.75 10.80 -2.72
CA PHE A 37 -1.64 10.85 -1.27
C PHE A 37 -0.43 11.67 -0.85
N ASP A 38 -0.49 12.28 0.33
CA ASP A 38 0.70 12.85 0.96
C ASP A 38 1.71 11.73 1.30
N ASP A 39 3.00 12.06 1.27
CA ASP A 39 4.08 11.06 1.40
C ASP A 39 3.89 10.10 2.57
N TYR A 40 3.53 10.60 3.75
CA TYR A 40 3.36 9.77 4.95
C TYR A 40 2.20 8.78 4.82
N ILE A 41 1.11 9.17 4.15
CA ILE A 41 -0.05 8.30 3.89
C ILE A 41 0.32 7.27 2.83
N ALA A 42 1.01 7.73 1.78
CA ALA A 42 1.45 6.88 0.69
C ALA A 42 2.35 5.73 1.19
N ASP A 43 3.28 6.01 2.12
CA ASP A 43 4.14 4.97 2.72
C ASP A 43 3.31 3.90 3.44
N LEU A 44 2.29 4.31 4.20
CA LEU A 44 1.40 3.40 4.90
C LEU A 44 0.60 2.53 3.92
N ILE A 45 0.09 3.11 2.83
CA ILE A 45 -0.68 2.39 1.81
C ILE A 45 0.20 1.38 1.09
N VAL A 46 1.40 1.78 0.67
CA VAL A 46 2.38 0.91 -0.01
C VAL A 46 2.76 -0.27 0.88
N ASP A 47 3.05 -0.02 2.17
CA ASP A 47 3.41 -1.10 3.10
C ASP A 47 2.24 -2.08 3.30
N LYS A 48 1.01 -1.57 3.46
CA LYS A 48 -0.16 -2.43 3.66
C LYS A 48 -0.52 -3.23 2.42
N LEU A 49 -0.42 -2.64 1.22
CA LEU A 49 -0.58 -3.35 -0.06
C LEU A 49 0.49 -4.44 -0.22
N SER A 50 1.75 -4.08 -0.01
CA SER A 50 2.88 -4.99 -0.12
C SER A 50 2.73 -6.17 0.83
N ASN A 51 2.39 -5.89 2.09
CA ASN A 51 2.14 -6.92 3.07
C ASN A 51 0.99 -7.82 2.65
N ARG A 52 -0.16 -7.27 2.24
CA ARG A 52 -1.31 -8.10 1.84
C ARG A 52 -1.00 -9.01 0.66
N MET A 53 -0.41 -8.47 -0.41
CA MET A 53 -0.15 -9.23 -1.64
C MET A 53 0.99 -10.25 -1.50
N LEU A 54 1.95 -10.01 -0.59
CA LEU A 54 3.06 -10.93 -0.35
C LEU A 54 2.77 -11.94 0.78
N TRP A 55 1.94 -11.59 1.77
CA TRP A 55 1.58 -12.49 2.87
C TRP A 55 0.66 -13.63 2.48
N GLU A 56 -0.09 -13.50 1.39
CA GLU A 56 -0.84 -14.63 0.82
C GLU A 56 0.08 -15.79 0.36
N ASN A 57 1.41 -15.58 0.24
CA ASN A 57 2.37 -16.55 -0.32
C ASN A 57 3.56 -16.95 0.60
N TYR A 58 3.46 -16.77 1.92
CA TYR A 58 4.61 -16.87 2.87
C TYR A 58 5.27 -18.27 3.04
N PRO A 59 6.54 -18.42 3.53
CA PRO A 59 7.72 -17.51 3.55
C PRO A 59 8.92 -17.99 2.69
N LYS A 60 8.79 -19.04 1.87
CA LYS A 60 9.96 -19.75 1.28
C LYS A 60 10.48 -19.20 -0.06
N ASP A 61 9.99 -18.07 -0.54
CA ASP A 61 10.30 -17.59 -1.88
C ASP A 61 11.68 -16.90 -1.96
N ARG A 62 12.62 -17.51 -2.70
CA ARG A 62 13.98 -16.98 -2.91
C ARG A 62 13.99 -15.65 -3.68
N ASN A 63 12.90 -15.29 -4.36
CA ASN A 63 12.81 -14.09 -5.20
C ASN A 63 12.06 -12.93 -4.51
N ARG A 64 11.87 -12.97 -3.19
CA ARG A 64 11.09 -11.98 -2.42
C ARG A 64 11.49 -10.54 -2.71
N ASP A 65 12.77 -10.20 -2.65
CA ASP A 65 13.23 -8.81 -2.80
C ASP A 65 12.95 -8.28 -4.21
N LYS A 66 13.10 -9.14 -5.22
CA LYS A 66 12.73 -8.81 -6.61
C LYS A 66 11.23 -8.56 -6.74
N LYS A 67 10.40 -9.46 -6.19
CA LYS A 67 8.93 -9.33 -6.22
C LYS A 67 8.43 -8.09 -5.46
N LEU A 68 9.05 -7.78 -4.32
CA LEU A 68 8.73 -6.58 -3.55
C LEU A 68 9.07 -5.31 -4.34
N LYS A 69 10.20 -5.31 -5.06
CA LYS A 69 10.58 -4.18 -5.92
C LYS A 69 9.60 -4.01 -7.08
N GLU A 70 9.30 -5.07 -7.82
CA GLU A 70 8.33 -5.05 -8.92
C GLU A 70 6.94 -4.61 -8.45
N LEU A 71 6.53 -5.04 -7.26
CA LEU A 71 5.26 -4.63 -6.66
C LEU A 71 5.24 -3.15 -6.31
N LYS A 72 6.33 -2.61 -5.74
CA LYS A 72 6.42 -1.18 -5.44
C LYS A 72 6.35 -0.33 -6.71
N GLU A 73 7.03 -0.75 -7.78
CA GLU A 73 6.96 -0.09 -9.09
C GLU A 73 5.55 -0.16 -9.71
N LEU A 74 4.74 -1.17 -9.38
CA LEU A 74 3.34 -1.26 -9.81
C LEU A 74 2.40 -0.37 -8.99
N ILE A 75 2.73 -0.12 -7.73
CA ILE A 75 1.93 0.70 -6.82
C ILE A 75 2.25 2.19 -7.00
N GLU A 76 3.53 2.55 -7.15
CA GLU A 76 3.99 3.92 -7.37
C GLU A 76 4.00 4.24 -8.88
N VAL A 77 3.05 5.05 -9.34
CA VAL A 77 2.83 5.36 -10.77
C VAL A 77 3.23 6.79 -11.10
#